data_AF-A0A5H2Y5H2-F1
#
_entry.id   AF-A0A5H2Y5H2-F1
#
_cell.length_a   1.000
_cell.length_b   1.000
_cell.length_c   1.000
_cell.angle_alpha   90.00
_cell.angle_beta   90.00
_cell.angle_gamma   90.00
#
_symmetry.space_group_name_H-M   'P 1'
#
loop_
_entity.id
_entity.type
_entity.pdbx_description
1 polymer ?
#
loop_
_entity_poly.entity_id
_entity_poly.type
_entity_poly.pdbx_seq_one_letter_code
_entity_poly.pdbx_strand_id
1 'polypeptide(L)'
;MKFNMVEYNGIEAGSIPEINFKGYLLGNPSTDINIDANSRVPFAHRLALIPDELYKSAKKSCRGLYTGINQSNKQCAMDLQAFSVCTEKLNFEHILEPQCRPSSDSNSKDHQKNLLESSEDSQFKLNLIHLSLFPKLQEPGLGFPKFGCRDYKNLLIHVWANDDNVQKALHVHNRIFWMRCNSSSLPYRRYFQSVVSYHLSLNTRGYRALIYSGDHDMVVPYLGTLAWIRSLNFTVIHLWRPWLVDGEIAGYSRKHSNDFTFATVKGGGHTAPEYKPKECFAMFKREEKRRKFNEAVLNTLFPPPSPPSSPPVHSTLKKTWGKWSTTTSGDDDGNGESEPQRLTRAQRKRLRKKKLKDDASRRRELIGPLLPPTVDQGENEAQGVRRNASEEPDAAIVEKPGDEPPACSNQNKVKQRRKAKKLAREREQD
;
A
#
# COMPACT_ATOMS: atom_id res chain seq x y z
N MET A 1 -3.07 26.30 17.10
CA MET A 1 -1.85 26.20 16.26
C MET A 1 -2.26 25.98 14.82
N LYS A 2 -2.12 27.00 13.96
CA LYS A 2 -2.11 26.80 12.52
C LYS A 2 -0.75 26.20 12.20
N PHE A 3 -0.68 24.93 11.83
CA PHE A 3 0.44 24.43 11.03
C PHE A 3 0.29 25.05 9.66
N ASN A 4 0.64 26.34 9.56
CA ASN A 4 1.14 26.85 8.30
C ASN A 4 2.32 25.94 7.96
N MET A 5 2.47 25.60 6.70
CA MET A 5 3.72 25.06 6.18
C MET A 5 4.75 26.22 6.28
N VAL A 6 5.14 26.55 7.52
CA VAL A 6 6.11 27.58 7.91
C VAL A 6 7.47 27.02 7.54
N GLU A 7 7.78 27.16 6.26
CA GLU A 7 9.13 27.04 5.71
C GLU A 7 9.12 27.47 4.24
N TYR A 8 7.94 27.61 3.62
CA TYR A 8 7.88 27.82 2.18
C TYR A 8 8.21 29.26 1.74
N ASN A 9 7.71 30.30 2.41
CA ASN A 9 8.07 31.69 2.06
C ASN A 9 9.53 32.04 2.42
N GLY A 10 10.18 31.26 3.30
CA GLY A 10 11.57 31.47 3.69
C GLY A 10 12.57 31.05 2.60
N ILE A 11 12.28 29.98 1.86
CA ILE A 11 13.18 29.45 0.83
C ILE A 11 13.24 30.38 -0.40
N GLU A 12 12.11 30.97 -0.81
CA GLU A 12 12.10 32.02 -1.85
C GLU A 12 12.80 33.30 -1.39
N ALA A 13 12.88 33.53 -0.08
CA ALA A 13 13.55 34.68 0.55
C ALA A 13 15.01 34.40 0.96
N GLY A 14 15.61 33.29 0.53
CA GLY A 14 17.02 32.96 0.82
C GLY A 14 17.31 32.49 2.25
N SER A 15 16.27 32.13 3.03
CA SER A 15 16.43 31.56 4.36
C SER A 15 16.78 30.07 4.27
N ILE A 16 17.75 29.62 5.08
CA ILE A 16 18.10 28.20 5.19
C ILE A 16 17.02 27.51 6.04
N PRO A 17 16.27 26.53 5.49
CA PRO A 17 15.25 25.81 6.26
C PRO A 17 15.91 24.93 7.33
N GLU A 18 15.32 24.88 8.52
CA GLU A 18 15.79 24.02 9.62
C GLU A 18 15.56 22.54 9.29
N ILE A 19 14.57 22.24 8.44
CA ILE A 19 14.25 20.89 8.00
C ILE A 19 14.83 20.63 6.61
N ASN A 20 15.76 19.68 6.53
CA ASN A 20 16.29 19.18 5.25
C ASN A 20 15.32 18.17 4.61
N PHE A 21 14.18 18.66 4.12
CA PHE A 21 13.14 17.82 3.53
C PHE A 21 13.62 17.18 2.22
N LYS A 22 13.61 15.83 2.15
CA LYS A 22 14.08 15.08 0.97
C LYS A 22 12.94 14.51 0.11
N GLY A 23 11.72 14.57 0.59
CA GLY A 23 10.54 13.98 -0.05
C GLY A 23 9.78 13.04 0.88
N TYR A 24 8.81 12.33 0.32
CA TYR A 24 7.78 11.66 1.11
C TYR A 24 7.36 10.31 0.52
N LEU A 25 6.77 9.49 1.38
CA LEU A 25 6.23 8.18 1.04
C LEU A 25 4.86 8.02 1.69
N LEU A 26 3.89 7.54 0.92
CA LEU A 26 2.52 7.32 1.41
C LEU A 26 2.02 5.94 0.97
N GLY A 27 1.44 5.20 1.91
CA GLY A 27 0.77 3.92 1.67
C GLY A 27 -0.74 4.10 1.67
N ASN A 28 -1.40 3.62 0.62
CA ASN A 28 -2.85 3.68 0.44
C ASN A 28 -3.46 5.06 0.77
N PRO A 29 -2.88 6.17 0.25
CA PRO A 29 -3.27 7.51 0.70
C PRO A 29 -4.65 7.90 0.19
N SER A 30 -5.51 8.37 1.10
CA SER A 30 -6.68 9.17 0.70
C SER A 30 -6.20 10.54 0.24
N THR A 31 -6.27 10.79 -1.06
CA THR A 31 -5.73 11.99 -1.72
C THR A 31 -6.85 12.85 -2.29
N ASP A 32 -7.89 12.24 -2.84
CA ASP A 32 -9.06 12.92 -3.36
C ASP A 32 -10.29 12.06 -3.11
N ILE A 33 -11.22 12.59 -2.31
CA ILE A 33 -12.37 11.82 -1.82
C ILE A 33 -13.20 11.26 -2.97
N ASN A 34 -13.40 12.07 -4.01
CA ASN A 34 -14.26 11.70 -5.12
C ASN A 34 -13.55 10.67 -5.99
N ILE A 35 -12.28 10.89 -6.34
CA ILE A 35 -11.51 9.93 -7.13
C ILE A 35 -11.38 8.59 -6.39
N ASP A 36 -11.01 8.64 -5.11
CA ASP A 36 -10.75 7.45 -4.29
C ASP A 36 -12.04 6.65 -4.08
N ALA A 37 -13.14 7.30 -3.70
CA ALA A 37 -14.40 6.61 -3.42
C ALA A 37 -15.07 6.07 -4.70
N ASN A 38 -15.04 6.82 -5.81
CA ASN A 38 -15.57 6.35 -7.10
C ASN A 38 -14.74 5.21 -7.70
N SER A 39 -13.52 4.97 -7.21
CA SER A 39 -12.69 3.85 -7.68
C SER A 39 -13.13 2.48 -7.14
N ARG A 40 -14.02 2.42 -6.14
CA ARG A 40 -14.45 1.16 -5.49
C ARG A 40 -15.26 0.25 -6.40
N VAL A 41 -16.20 0.80 -7.17
CA VAL A 41 -17.02 0.03 -8.12
C VAL A 41 -16.16 -0.62 -9.23
N PRO A 42 -15.31 0.13 -9.97
CA PRO A 42 -14.44 -0.50 -10.97
C PRO A 42 -13.38 -1.43 -10.34
N PHE A 43 -12.96 -1.20 -9.09
CA PHE A 43 -12.08 -2.11 -8.36
C PHE A 43 -12.77 -3.44 -8.06
N ALA A 44 -14.00 -3.40 -7.55
CA ALA A 44 -14.80 -4.60 -7.29
C ALA A 44 -14.99 -5.44 -8.55
N HIS A 45 -15.26 -4.80 -9.68
CA HIS A 45 -15.36 -5.49 -10.97
C HIS A 45 -14.04 -6.19 -11.36
N ARG A 46 -12.89 -5.51 -11.20
CA ARG A 46 -11.58 -6.10 -11.53
C ARG A 46 -11.17 -7.29 -10.65
N LEU A 47 -11.79 -7.42 -9.48
CA LEU A 47 -11.54 -8.52 -8.55
C LEU A 47 -12.69 -9.54 -8.54
N ALA A 48 -13.56 -9.50 -9.54
CA ALA A 48 -14.71 -10.40 -9.70
C ALA A 48 -15.66 -10.40 -8.49
N LEU A 49 -15.75 -9.27 -7.77
CA LEU A 49 -16.65 -9.09 -6.64
C LEU A 49 -18.07 -8.68 -7.09
N ILE A 50 -18.20 -8.16 -8.31
CA ILE A 50 -19.47 -7.87 -8.96
C ILE A 50 -19.45 -8.37 -10.42
N PRO A 51 -20.61 -8.76 -10.97
CA PRO A 51 -20.70 -9.20 -12.37
C PRO A 51 -20.55 -8.03 -13.36
N ASP A 52 -20.20 -8.35 -14.60
CA ASP A 52 -19.94 -7.37 -15.66
C ASP A 52 -21.22 -6.61 -16.05
N GLU A 53 -22.39 -7.27 -16.02
CA GLU A 53 -23.70 -6.65 -16.27
C GLU A 53 -23.99 -5.54 -15.27
N LEU A 54 -23.76 -5.82 -13.97
CA LEU A 54 -23.95 -4.83 -12.91
C LEU A 54 -22.95 -3.67 -13.07
N TYR A 55 -21.68 -3.96 -13.36
CA TYR A 55 -20.68 -2.93 -13.58
C TYR A 55 -21.02 -2.03 -14.78
N LYS A 56 -21.41 -2.62 -15.92
CA LYS A 56 -21.83 -1.88 -17.12
C LYS A 56 -23.07 -1.03 -16.86
N SER A 57 -24.08 -1.58 -16.18
CA SER A 57 -25.28 -0.86 -15.76
C SER A 57 -24.92 0.34 -14.88
N ALA A 58 -24.19 0.10 -13.78
CA ALA A 58 -23.77 1.13 -12.84
C ALA A 58 -22.93 2.22 -13.52
N LYS A 59 -21.98 1.84 -14.39
CA LYS A 59 -21.14 2.79 -15.12
C LYS A 59 -21.97 3.71 -16.01
N LYS A 60 -23.00 3.17 -16.69
CA LYS A 60 -23.90 3.93 -17.56
C LYS A 60 -24.87 4.80 -16.76
N SER A 61 -25.57 4.21 -15.80
CA SER A 61 -26.62 4.86 -15.00
C SER A 61 -26.04 5.94 -14.08
N CYS A 62 -24.91 5.67 -13.42
CA CYS A 62 -24.25 6.59 -12.50
C CYS A 62 -23.22 7.52 -13.18
N ARG A 63 -22.96 7.37 -14.48
CA ARG A 63 -21.98 8.18 -15.25
C ARG A 63 -20.58 8.21 -14.60
N GLY A 64 -20.18 7.11 -13.98
CA GLY A 64 -18.89 7.01 -13.26
C GLY A 64 -18.85 7.70 -11.88
N LEU A 65 -19.96 8.26 -11.41
CA LEU A 65 -20.12 8.89 -10.09
C LEU A 65 -20.99 8.01 -9.18
N TYR A 66 -20.34 7.12 -8.46
CA TYR A 66 -20.90 6.14 -7.54
C TYR A 66 -21.07 6.67 -6.11
N THR A 67 -20.68 7.92 -5.84
CA THR A 67 -20.83 8.59 -4.55
C THR A 67 -21.71 9.83 -4.64
N GLY A 68 -22.45 10.15 -3.57
CA GLY A 68 -23.27 11.37 -3.53
C GLY A 68 -24.55 11.27 -4.35
N ILE A 69 -25.23 10.12 -4.27
CA ILE A 69 -26.39 9.77 -5.10
C ILE A 69 -27.45 10.88 -5.04
N ASN A 70 -27.75 11.45 -6.21
CA ASN A 70 -28.97 12.20 -6.42
C ASN A 70 -30.13 11.20 -6.42
N GLN A 71 -31.00 11.26 -5.40
CA GLN A 71 -32.18 10.39 -5.23
C GLN A 71 -33.10 10.36 -6.47
N SER A 72 -32.93 11.32 -7.38
CA SER A 72 -33.65 11.41 -8.66
C SER A 72 -33.28 10.29 -9.66
N ASN A 73 -32.07 9.72 -9.58
CA ASN A 73 -31.62 8.69 -10.51
C ASN A 73 -31.87 7.28 -9.94
N LYS A 74 -33.08 6.77 -10.17
CA LYS A 74 -33.53 5.46 -9.65
C LYS A 74 -32.65 4.29 -10.09
N GLN A 75 -32.25 4.24 -11.36
CA GLN A 75 -31.44 3.13 -11.87
C GLN A 75 -30.05 3.08 -11.21
N CYS A 76 -29.38 4.24 -11.10
CA CYS A 76 -28.10 4.30 -10.39
C CYS A 76 -28.23 3.88 -8.92
N ALA A 77 -29.31 4.32 -8.24
CA ALA A 77 -29.56 3.91 -6.86
C ALA A 77 -29.74 2.38 -6.73
N MET A 78 -30.46 1.75 -7.66
CA MET A 78 -30.64 0.29 -7.70
C MET A 78 -29.32 -0.44 -7.96
N ASP A 79 -28.51 0.03 -8.92
CA ASP A 79 -27.20 -0.57 -9.22
C ASP A 79 -26.24 -0.45 -8.02
N LEU A 80 -26.25 0.69 -7.33
CA LEU A 80 -25.42 0.90 -6.13
C LEU A 80 -25.91 0.10 -4.92
N GLN A 81 -27.22 -0.14 -4.82
CA GLN A 81 -27.77 -1.07 -3.86
C GLN A 81 -27.31 -2.50 -4.14
N ALA A 82 -27.34 -2.94 -5.40
CA ALA A 82 -26.83 -4.25 -5.81
C ALA A 82 -25.35 -4.41 -5.46
N PHE A 83 -24.53 -3.40 -5.78
CA PHE A 83 -23.12 -3.33 -5.40
C PHE A 83 -22.93 -3.46 -3.88
N SER A 84 -23.73 -2.73 -3.09
CA SER A 84 -23.67 -2.80 -1.62
C SER A 84 -23.97 -4.21 -1.13
N VAL A 85 -24.99 -4.89 -1.69
CA VAL A 85 -25.33 -6.28 -1.33
C VAL A 85 -24.21 -7.25 -1.70
N CYS A 86 -23.60 -7.12 -2.89
CA CYS A 86 -22.48 -7.99 -3.28
C CYS A 86 -21.25 -7.84 -2.37
N THR A 87 -21.07 -6.67 -1.76
CA THR A 87 -19.85 -6.30 -1.03
C THR A 87 -20.04 -6.23 0.49
N GLU A 88 -21.26 -6.43 1.00
CA GLU A 88 -21.63 -6.18 2.40
C GLU A 88 -20.77 -6.94 3.42
N LYS A 89 -20.32 -8.15 3.07
CA LYS A 89 -19.55 -9.06 3.96
C LYS A 89 -18.04 -9.02 3.75
N LEU A 90 -17.56 -8.16 2.85
CA LEU A 90 -16.13 -8.05 2.58
C LEU A 90 -15.44 -7.26 3.69
N ASN A 91 -14.23 -7.67 4.02
CA ASN A 91 -13.32 -6.80 4.73
C ASN A 91 -12.74 -5.78 3.74
N PHE A 92 -13.16 -4.51 3.85
CA PHE A 92 -12.70 -3.46 2.93
C PHE A 92 -11.21 -3.14 3.10
N GLU A 93 -10.64 -3.39 4.28
CA GLU A 93 -9.21 -3.18 4.54
C GLU A 93 -8.35 -4.26 3.87
N HIS A 94 -8.90 -5.45 3.65
CA HIS A 94 -8.25 -6.52 2.88
C HIS A 94 -9.29 -7.54 2.39
N ILE A 95 -9.66 -7.50 1.10
CA ILE A 95 -10.83 -8.24 0.61
C ILE A 95 -10.76 -9.77 0.70
N LEU A 96 -9.57 -10.35 0.90
CA LEU A 96 -9.40 -11.81 1.10
C LEU A 96 -9.43 -12.23 2.58
N GLU A 97 -9.38 -11.28 3.51
CA GLU A 97 -9.45 -11.60 4.94
C GLU A 97 -10.91 -11.59 5.42
N PRO A 98 -11.25 -12.42 6.43
CA PRO A 98 -12.58 -12.42 6.99
C PRO A 98 -12.93 -11.06 7.61
N GLN A 99 -14.22 -10.70 7.58
CA GLN A 99 -14.71 -9.57 8.35
C GLN A 99 -14.70 -9.94 9.83
N CYS A 100 -13.77 -9.34 10.57
CA CYS A 100 -13.51 -9.66 11.97
C CYS A 100 -14.29 -8.81 12.98
N ARG A 101 -15.07 -7.84 12.49
CA ARG A 101 -16.04 -7.11 13.31
C ARG A 101 -17.30 -7.96 13.48
N PRO A 102 -17.85 -8.10 14.70
CA PRO A 102 -19.20 -8.61 14.85
C PRO A 102 -20.13 -7.74 14.03
N SER A 103 -20.80 -8.35 13.06
CA SER A 103 -21.85 -7.72 12.29
C SER A 103 -22.90 -7.19 13.27
N SER A 104 -23.22 -5.91 13.19
CA SER A 104 -24.36 -5.29 13.85
C SER A 104 -25.70 -5.79 13.27
N ASP A 105 -25.79 -7.05 12.89
CA ASP A 105 -27.03 -7.71 12.49
C ASP A 105 -27.70 -8.26 13.75
N SER A 106 -28.15 -7.35 14.61
CA SER A 106 -29.23 -7.66 15.55
C SER A 106 -30.53 -7.76 14.75
N ASN A 107 -30.74 -8.92 14.11
CA ASN A 107 -32.07 -9.48 13.82
C ASN A 107 -31.99 -10.98 13.48
N SER A 108 -31.19 -11.73 14.23
CA SER A 108 -31.34 -13.19 14.30
C SER A 108 -31.37 -13.60 15.77
N LYS A 109 -32.58 -13.83 16.28
CA LYS A 109 -32.85 -14.36 17.62
C LYS A 109 -32.49 -15.85 17.78
N ASP A 110 -31.89 -16.48 16.79
CA ASP A 110 -31.60 -17.92 16.84
C ASP A 110 -30.10 -18.16 16.68
N HIS A 111 -29.44 -18.53 17.78
CA HIS A 111 -28.25 -19.41 17.89
C HIS A 111 -27.46 -19.22 19.20
N GLN A 112 -28.05 -18.62 20.24
CA GLN A 112 -27.42 -18.52 21.55
C GLN A 112 -27.62 -19.78 22.42
N LYS A 113 -27.32 -20.97 21.89
CA LYS A 113 -27.40 -22.19 22.73
C LYS A 113 -26.33 -23.26 22.57
N ASN A 114 -25.45 -23.22 21.57
CA ASN A 114 -24.43 -24.26 21.44
C ASN A 114 -23.04 -23.64 21.30
N LEU A 115 -22.05 -24.25 21.96
CA LEU A 115 -20.65 -23.84 22.14
C LEU A 115 -20.30 -23.18 23.48
N LEU A 116 -20.95 -23.64 24.55
CA LEU A 116 -20.21 -24.05 25.74
C LEU A 116 -19.87 -25.52 25.52
N GLU A 117 -18.61 -25.83 25.20
CA GLU A 117 -17.90 -27.07 25.53
C GLU A 117 -16.66 -27.24 24.62
N SER A 118 -15.55 -27.59 25.25
CA SER A 118 -14.22 -27.92 24.70
C SER A 118 -13.20 -26.78 24.61
N SER A 119 -12.66 -26.42 25.78
CA SER A 119 -11.23 -26.19 26.00
C SER A 119 -11.03 -25.84 27.49
N GLU A 120 -11.23 -26.82 28.36
CA GLU A 120 -10.51 -26.84 29.64
C GLU A 120 -9.04 -27.11 29.31
N ASP A 121 -8.25 -26.05 29.12
CA ASP A 121 -6.86 -26.04 29.56
C ASP A 121 -6.21 -24.65 29.42
N SER A 122 -5.34 -24.35 30.38
CA SER A 122 -4.42 -23.20 30.44
C SER A 122 -4.94 -21.87 31.00
N GLN A 123 -5.14 -21.87 32.33
CA GLN A 123 -4.58 -20.92 33.30
C GLN A 123 -4.03 -19.55 32.81
N PHE A 124 -4.87 -18.72 32.19
CA PHE A 124 -4.66 -17.27 32.18
C PHE A 124 -5.93 -16.62 32.72
N LYS A 125 -5.98 -16.39 34.05
CA LYS A 125 -6.96 -15.48 34.65
C LYS A 125 -6.64 -14.08 34.13
N LEU A 126 -7.13 -13.75 32.93
CA LEU A 126 -7.32 -12.36 32.52
C LEU A 126 -8.25 -11.75 33.55
N ASN A 127 -7.69 -10.86 34.38
CA ASN A 127 -8.43 -10.16 35.43
C ASN A 127 -9.70 -9.57 34.82
N LEU A 128 -10.88 -10.01 35.28
CA LEU A 128 -12.18 -9.49 34.83
C LEU A 128 -12.30 -7.95 34.98
N ILE A 129 -11.42 -7.34 35.78
CA ILE A 129 -11.31 -5.89 35.97
C ILE A 129 -10.83 -5.18 34.70
N HIS A 130 -10.07 -5.87 33.83
CA HIS A 130 -9.66 -5.31 32.53
C HIS A 130 -10.80 -5.35 31.48
N LEU A 131 -11.81 -6.19 31.71
CA LEU A 131 -13.02 -6.33 30.88
C LEU A 131 -14.06 -5.24 31.17
N SER A 132 -14.16 -4.77 32.41
CA SER A 132 -15.01 -3.63 32.81
C SER A 132 -14.58 -2.27 32.24
N LEU A 133 -13.41 -2.20 31.58
CA LEU A 133 -12.90 -0.98 30.94
C LEU A 133 -13.23 -0.89 29.45
N PHE A 134 -14.04 -1.81 28.92
CA PHE A 134 -14.55 -1.78 27.56
C PHE A 134 -16.07 -1.54 27.55
N PRO A 135 -16.55 -0.29 27.62
CA PRO A 135 -17.99 0.02 27.55
C PRO A 135 -18.67 -0.57 26.30
N LYS A 136 -17.91 -0.79 25.23
CA LYS A 136 -18.40 -1.38 23.96
C LYS A 136 -18.37 -2.91 23.91
N LEU A 137 -17.62 -3.60 24.78
CA LEU A 137 -17.70 -5.07 24.91
C LEU A 137 -18.82 -5.50 25.86
N GLN A 138 -19.50 -4.54 26.49
CA GLN A 138 -20.64 -4.74 27.37
C GLN A 138 -21.99 -4.62 26.62
N GLU A 139 -21.94 -4.27 25.33
CA GLU A 139 -23.09 -4.28 24.43
C GLU A 139 -23.50 -5.75 24.14
N PRO A 140 -24.77 -6.12 24.34
CA PRO A 140 -25.24 -7.46 24.03
C PRO A 140 -25.07 -7.74 22.52
N GLY A 141 -24.10 -8.61 22.18
CA GLY A 141 -23.80 -9.03 20.81
C GLY A 141 -22.37 -8.75 20.32
N LEU A 142 -21.55 -8.00 21.06
CA LEU A 142 -20.15 -7.75 20.71
C LEU A 142 -19.23 -8.76 21.40
N GLY A 143 -19.16 -9.98 20.87
CA GLY A 143 -18.22 -11.00 21.33
C GLY A 143 -16.76 -10.56 21.14
N PHE A 144 -15.85 -11.20 21.88
CA PHE A 144 -14.40 -11.06 21.66
C PHE A 144 -14.05 -11.21 20.16
N PRO A 145 -13.06 -10.46 19.64
CA PRO A 145 -12.60 -10.71 18.27
C PRO A 145 -12.22 -12.18 18.13
N LYS A 146 -12.74 -12.84 17.10
CA LYS A 146 -12.53 -14.27 16.89
C LYS A 146 -11.03 -14.58 16.91
N PHE A 147 -10.63 -15.61 17.65
CA PHE A 147 -9.24 -16.06 17.65
C PHE A 147 -8.80 -16.37 16.21
N GLY A 148 -7.63 -15.87 15.80
CA GLY A 148 -7.16 -15.93 14.41
C GLY A 148 -7.53 -14.75 13.53
N CYS A 149 -8.38 -13.83 13.97
CA CYS A 149 -8.60 -12.54 13.31
C CYS A 149 -7.43 -11.60 13.54
N ARG A 150 -7.08 -10.80 12.53
CA ARG A 150 -6.04 -9.78 12.63
C ARG A 150 -6.40 -8.68 13.65
N ASP A 151 -7.70 -8.41 13.82
CA ASP A 151 -8.23 -7.53 14.88
C ASP A 151 -7.89 -7.98 16.31
N TYR A 152 -7.55 -9.26 16.53
CA TYR A 152 -7.06 -9.71 17.83
C TYR A 152 -5.78 -8.97 18.25
N LYS A 153 -4.93 -8.58 17.28
CA LYS A 153 -3.75 -7.74 17.55
C LYS A 153 -4.13 -6.37 18.11
N ASN A 154 -5.28 -5.82 17.71
CA ASN A 154 -5.77 -4.54 18.25
C ASN A 154 -6.11 -4.66 19.73
N LEU A 155 -6.70 -5.78 20.15
CA LEU A 155 -6.95 -6.08 21.56
C LEU A 155 -5.64 -6.19 22.34
N LEU A 156 -4.65 -6.94 21.82
CA LEU A 156 -3.36 -7.09 22.47
C LEU A 156 -2.63 -5.76 22.64
N ILE A 157 -2.63 -4.90 21.61
CA ILE A 157 -2.04 -3.55 21.69
C ILE A 157 -2.77 -2.71 22.73
N HIS A 158 -4.10 -2.80 22.81
CA HIS A 158 -4.87 -2.08 23.82
C HIS A 158 -4.52 -2.50 25.24
N VAL A 159 -4.39 -3.80 25.50
CA VAL A 159 -3.94 -4.32 26.81
C VAL A 159 -2.53 -3.83 27.12
N TRP A 160 -1.60 -4.00 26.18
CA TRP A 160 -0.21 -3.58 26.34
C TRP A 160 -0.06 -2.07 26.58
N ALA A 161 -0.73 -1.22 25.82
CA ALA A 161 -0.60 0.24 25.92
C ALA A 161 -1.27 0.83 27.18
N ASN A 162 -2.17 0.08 27.82
CA ASN A 162 -2.83 0.47 29.07
C ASN A 162 -2.19 -0.16 30.31
N ASP A 163 -1.14 -0.96 30.16
CA ASP A 163 -0.36 -1.47 31.29
C ASP A 163 0.44 -0.32 31.94
N ASP A 164 0.41 -0.25 33.26
CA ASP A 164 1.02 0.85 34.02
C ASP A 164 2.55 0.86 33.90
N ASN A 165 3.17 -0.32 33.84
CA ASN A 165 4.62 -0.43 33.65
C ASN A 165 5.01 -0.02 32.23
N VAL A 166 4.20 -0.37 31.23
CA VAL A 166 4.40 0.08 29.85
C VAL A 166 4.27 1.60 29.74
N GLN A 167 3.22 2.20 30.31
CA GLN A 167 3.05 3.66 30.30
C GLN A 167 4.21 4.37 31.03
N LYS A 168 4.65 3.83 32.16
CA LYS A 168 5.82 4.35 32.89
C LYS A 168 7.10 4.24 32.07
N ALA A 169 7.32 3.10 31.40
CA ALA A 169 8.48 2.87 30.53
C ALA A 169 8.48 3.78 29.29
N LEU A 170 7.29 4.15 28.79
CA LEU A 170 7.11 5.11 27.69
C LEU A 170 7.08 6.58 28.17
N HIS A 171 7.36 6.84 29.45
CA HIS A 171 7.37 8.17 30.07
C HIS A 171 6.03 8.93 29.94
N VAL A 172 4.92 8.22 29.98
CA VAL A 172 3.59 8.84 30.05
C VAL A 172 3.42 9.46 31.44
N HIS A 173 3.47 10.79 31.53
CA HIS A 173 3.53 11.52 32.80
C HIS A 173 2.30 11.33 33.69
N ASN A 174 1.10 11.28 33.10
CA ASN A 174 -0.16 11.04 33.80
C ASN A 174 -0.81 9.79 33.23
N ARG A 175 -1.28 8.87 34.08
CA ARG A 175 -1.98 7.67 33.61
C ARG A 175 -3.12 8.07 32.67
N ILE A 176 -3.09 7.53 31.46
CA ILE A 176 -4.14 7.76 30.46
C ILE A 176 -4.87 6.47 30.15
N PHE A 177 -6.13 6.61 29.73
CA PHE A 177 -6.78 5.54 29.00
C PHE A 177 -6.41 5.66 27.52
N TRP A 178 -5.51 4.79 27.07
CA TRP A 178 -5.08 4.75 25.68
C TRP A 178 -6.08 3.97 24.84
N MET A 179 -6.40 4.50 23.66
CA MET A 179 -7.18 3.80 22.64
C MET A 179 -6.60 4.06 21.26
N ARG A 180 -6.65 3.05 20.37
CA ARG A 180 -6.03 3.13 19.04
C ARG A 180 -6.59 4.25 18.15
N CYS A 181 -7.92 4.39 18.13
CA CYS A 181 -8.63 5.39 17.32
C CYS A 181 -9.74 6.06 18.13
N ASN A 182 -9.64 7.37 18.38
CA ASN A 182 -10.67 8.14 19.07
C ASN A 182 -11.57 8.88 18.08
N SER A 183 -12.40 8.14 17.34
CA SER A 183 -13.27 8.73 16.30
C SER A 183 -14.52 9.43 16.86
N SER A 184 -14.93 9.09 18.08
CA SER A 184 -16.19 9.59 18.66
C SER A 184 -16.01 10.88 19.48
N SER A 185 -14.81 11.15 20.00
CA SER A 185 -14.59 12.29 20.90
C SER A 185 -13.75 13.41 20.27
N LEU A 186 -13.25 13.22 19.04
CA LEU A 186 -12.46 14.25 18.33
C LEU A 186 -13.33 14.96 17.29
N PRO A 187 -13.63 16.27 17.45
CA PRO A 187 -14.38 17.04 16.46
C PRO A 187 -13.48 17.35 15.25
N TYR A 188 -13.27 16.35 14.39
CA TYR A 188 -12.48 16.51 13.17
C TYR A 188 -13.34 17.05 12.02
N ARG A 189 -13.00 18.23 11.51
CA ARG A 189 -13.60 18.79 10.30
C ARG A 189 -12.63 18.68 9.14
N ARG A 190 -13.07 18.03 8.05
CA ARG A 190 -12.28 17.95 6.83
C ARG A 190 -12.37 19.29 6.08
N TYR A 191 -11.22 19.94 5.87
CA TYR A 191 -11.13 21.21 5.14
C TYR A 191 -10.88 21.04 3.64
N PHE A 192 -10.08 20.04 3.25
CA PHE A 192 -9.72 19.78 1.87
C PHE A 192 -10.41 18.52 1.35
N GLN A 193 -11.07 18.63 0.19
CA GLN A 193 -11.61 17.46 -0.53
C GLN A 193 -10.53 16.74 -1.35
N SER A 194 -9.53 17.49 -1.81
CA SER A 194 -8.44 17.01 -2.65
C SER A 194 -7.13 17.66 -2.22
N VAL A 195 -6.05 16.87 -2.20
CA VAL A 195 -4.68 17.35 -1.98
C VAL A 195 -3.75 17.03 -3.16
N VAL A 196 -4.31 16.69 -4.33
CA VAL A 196 -3.54 16.40 -5.56
C VAL A 196 -2.62 17.57 -5.94
N SER A 197 -3.07 18.81 -5.77
CA SER A 197 -2.26 20.01 -6.05
C SER A 197 -1.01 20.12 -5.16
N TYR A 198 -1.06 19.61 -3.94
CA TYR A 198 0.10 19.58 -3.04
C TYR A 198 1.13 18.54 -3.52
N HIS A 199 0.67 17.38 -4.02
CA HIS A 199 1.56 16.41 -4.66
C HIS A 199 2.28 17.02 -5.88
N LEU A 200 1.54 17.75 -6.73
CA LEU A 200 2.11 18.45 -7.87
C LEU A 200 3.17 19.47 -7.42
N SER A 201 2.80 20.36 -6.49
CA SER A 201 3.68 21.43 -5.99
C SER A 201 4.96 20.89 -5.35
N LEU A 202 4.88 19.87 -4.49
CA LEU A 202 6.06 19.29 -3.86
C LEU A 202 6.97 18.64 -4.91
N ASN A 203 6.39 17.94 -5.88
CA ASN A 203 7.17 17.17 -6.82
C ASN A 203 7.82 18.02 -7.92
N THR A 204 7.16 19.09 -8.38
CA THR A 204 7.77 20.07 -9.32
C THR A 204 8.94 20.82 -8.70
N ARG A 205 9.03 20.86 -7.37
CA ARG A 205 10.16 21.44 -6.61
C ARG A 205 11.33 20.47 -6.42
N GLY A 206 11.24 19.27 -6.99
CA GLY A 206 12.28 18.25 -6.88
C GLY A 206 12.17 17.35 -5.65
N TYR A 207 11.09 17.45 -4.86
CA TYR A 207 10.87 16.49 -3.77
C TYR A 207 10.35 15.17 -4.33
N ARG A 208 11.11 14.11 -4.06
CA ARG A 208 10.78 12.76 -4.51
C ARG A 208 9.52 12.24 -3.81
N ALA A 209 8.79 11.37 -4.51
CA ALA A 209 7.58 10.76 -3.99
C ALA A 209 7.57 9.26 -4.28
N LEU A 210 7.34 8.45 -3.24
CA LEU A 210 7.00 7.03 -3.39
C LEU A 210 5.58 6.80 -2.87
N ILE A 211 4.66 6.59 -3.79
CA ILE A 211 3.28 6.23 -3.46
C ILE A 211 3.13 4.73 -3.65
N TYR A 212 2.53 4.05 -2.68
CA TYR A 212 2.22 2.64 -2.83
C TYR A 212 0.82 2.29 -2.36
N SER A 213 0.26 1.22 -2.92
CA SER A 213 -1.04 0.69 -2.53
C SER A 213 -0.99 -0.82 -2.40
N GLY A 214 -1.52 -1.38 -1.31
CA GLY A 214 -1.94 -2.78 -1.28
C GLY A 214 -2.98 -3.05 -2.37
N ASP A 215 -2.80 -4.11 -3.17
CA ASP A 215 -3.70 -4.42 -4.29
C ASP A 215 -5.03 -5.08 -3.87
N HIS A 216 -5.22 -5.38 -2.59
CA HIS A 216 -6.47 -5.90 -2.01
C HIS A 216 -7.15 -4.91 -1.05
N ASP A 217 -6.69 -3.64 -1.01
CA ASP A 217 -7.36 -2.56 -0.29
C ASP A 217 -8.57 -2.05 -1.08
N MET A 218 -9.75 -2.09 -0.47
CA MET A 218 -10.99 -1.51 -1.00
C MET A 218 -11.41 -0.23 -0.27
N VAL A 219 -10.76 0.13 0.85
CA VAL A 219 -10.95 1.42 1.52
C VAL A 219 -10.46 2.54 0.58
N VAL A 220 -9.22 2.43 0.10
CA VAL A 220 -8.62 3.31 -0.90
C VAL A 220 -7.99 2.46 -2.02
N PRO A 221 -8.81 2.03 -3.00
CA PRO A 221 -8.32 1.19 -4.07
C PRO A 221 -7.17 1.83 -4.85
N TYR A 222 -6.19 1.02 -5.24
CA TYR A 222 -5.06 1.46 -6.05
C TYR A 222 -5.48 2.15 -7.37
N LEU A 223 -6.70 1.88 -7.86
CA LEU A 223 -7.28 2.54 -9.03
C LEU A 223 -7.49 4.05 -8.80
N GLY A 224 -7.96 4.46 -7.62
CA GLY A 224 -8.10 5.86 -7.25
C GLY A 224 -6.73 6.53 -7.20
N THR A 225 -5.76 5.84 -6.60
CA THR A 225 -4.36 6.31 -6.57
C THR A 225 -3.78 6.50 -7.97
N LEU A 226 -3.97 5.53 -8.86
CA LEU A 226 -3.55 5.65 -10.26
C LEU A 226 -4.27 6.79 -11.00
N ALA A 227 -5.55 7.02 -10.72
CA ALA A 227 -6.34 8.05 -11.37
C ALA A 227 -5.83 9.45 -11.03
N TRP A 228 -5.58 9.76 -9.76
CA TRP A 228 -5.04 11.08 -9.41
C TRP A 228 -3.57 11.22 -9.84
N ILE A 229 -2.75 10.16 -9.81
CA ILE A 229 -1.38 10.22 -10.33
C ILE A 229 -1.37 10.56 -11.83
N ARG A 230 -2.31 9.99 -12.60
CA ARG A 230 -2.47 10.35 -14.02
C ARG A 230 -2.84 11.82 -14.20
N SER A 231 -3.64 12.39 -13.32
CA SER A 231 -4.03 13.81 -13.39
C SER A 231 -2.85 14.77 -13.19
N LEU A 232 -1.74 14.34 -12.59
CA LEU A 232 -0.52 15.13 -12.48
C LEU A 232 0.22 15.31 -13.83
N ASN A 233 -0.12 14.51 -14.84
CA ASN A 233 0.43 14.57 -16.18
C ASN A 233 1.98 14.45 -16.24
N PHE A 234 2.59 13.72 -15.31
CA PHE A 234 4.02 13.44 -15.35
C PHE A 234 4.37 12.38 -16.40
N THR A 235 5.40 12.65 -17.20
CA THR A 235 5.92 11.74 -18.23
C THR A 235 6.32 10.40 -17.62
N VAL A 236 5.89 9.29 -18.23
CA VAL A 236 6.27 7.95 -17.79
C VAL A 236 7.70 7.65 -18.25
N ILE A 237 8.62 7.44 -17.30
CA ILE A 237 10.03 7.11 -17.57
C ILE A 237 10.23 5.59 -17.58
N HIS A 238 9.53 4.87 -16.70
CA HIS A 238 9.51 3.42 -16.71
C HIS A 238 8.09 2.91 -16.74
N LEU A 239 7.79 2.13 -17.77
CA LEU A 239 6.53 1.44 -17.93
C LEU A 239 6.25 0.49 -16.76
N TRP A 240 4.99 0.08 -16.68
CA TRP A 240 4.50 -0.85 -15.67
C TRP A 240 5.31 -2.15 -15.69
N ARG A 241 5.98 -2.47 -14.59
CA ARG A 241 6.86 -3.64 -14.49
C ARG A 241 6.80 -4.29 -13.12
N PRO A 242 6.99 -5.61 -13.02
CA PRO A 242 7.05 -6.28 -11.74
C PRO A 242 8.27 -5.81 -10.95
N TRP A 243 8.17 -5.80 -9.62
CA TRP A 243 9.31 -5.71 -8.72
C TRP A 243 9.33 -6.93 -7.81
N LEU A 244 10.53 -7.46 -7.60
CA LEU A 244 10.71 -8.76 -6.95
C LEU A 244 11.26 -8.62 -5.54
N VAL A 245 10.92 -9.55 -4.66
CA VAL A 245 11.58 -9.79 -3.37
C VAL A 245 11.84 -11.29 -3.29
N ASP A 246 13.12 -11.66 -3.13
CA ASP A 246 13.57 -13.06 -3.09
C ASP A 246 13.10 -13.91 -4.29
N GLY A 247 13.16 -13.32 -5.49
CA GLY A 247 12.75 -13.98 -6.74
C GLY A 247 11.25 -13.92 -7.03
N GLU A 248 10.42 -13.62 -6.04
CA GLU A 248 8.96 -13.60 -6.17
C GLU A 248 8.41 -12.20 -6.48
N ILE A 249 7.27 -12.14 -7.19
CA ILE A 249 6.60 -10.88 -7.49
C ILE A 249 5.99 -10.29 -6.21
N ALA A 250 6.62 -9.22 -5.72
CA ALA A 250 6.13 -8.46 -4.58
C ALA A 250 5.12 -7.38 -4.98
N GLY A 251 5.04 -7.07 -6.28
CA GLY A 251 4.05 -6.17 -6.86
C GLY A 251 4.50 -5.61 -8.20
N TYR A 252 3.90 -4.51 -8.62
CA TYR A 252 4.24 -3.81 -9.85
C TYR A 252 4.55 -2.36 -9.58
N SER A 253 5.38 -1.75 -10.42
CA SER A 253 5.81 -0.35 -10.27
C SER A 253 5.79 0.39 -11.59
N ARG A 254 5.60 1.70 -11.50
CA ARG A 254 5.73 2.65 -12.61
C ARG A 254 6.50 3.87 -12.11
N LYS A 255 7.46 4.33 -12.93
CA LYS A 255 8.22 5.55 -12.62
C LYS A 255 7.83 6.66 -13.58
N HIS A 256 7.61 7.84 -13.02
CA HIS A 256 7.34 9.07 -13.74
C HIS A 256 8.54 10.02 -13.65
N SER A 257 8.48 11.15 -14.36
CA SER A 257 9.39 12.28 -14.19
C SER A 257 9.39 12.80 -12.75
N ASN A 258 10.34 13.70 -12.44
CA ASN A 258 10.46 14.36 -11.13
C ASN A 258 10.64 13.38 -9.94
N ASP A 259 11.24 12.21 -10.19
CA ASP A 259 11.44 11.11 -9.22
C ASP A 259 10.15 10.68 -8.49
N PHE A 260 9.02 10.71 -9.21
CA PHE A 260 7.73 10.22 -8.73
C PHE A 260 7.55 8.74 -9.07
N THR A 261 7.36 7.88 -8.08
CA THR A 261 7.21 6.43 -8.26
C THR A 261 5.90 5.95 -7.65
N PHE A 262 5.17 5.13 -8.40
CA PHE A 262 4.03 4.36 -7.89
C PHE A 262 4.38 2.87 -7.82
N ALA A 263 3.95 2.19 -6.76
CA ALA A 263 4.07 0.74 -6.62
C ALA A 263 2.80 0.11 -6.05
N THR A 264 2.44 -1.08 -6.51
CA THR A 264 1.51 -1.95 -5.78
C THR A 264 2.29 -2.90 -4.88
N VAL A 265 1.65 -3.35 -3.80
CA VAL A 265 2.11 -4.45 -2.95
C VAL A 265 1.15 -5.61 -3.12
N LYS A 266 1.62 -6.69 -3.76
CA LYS A 266 0.82 -7.87 -4.10
C LYS A 266 0.39 -8.61 -2.83
N GLY A 267 -0.92 -8.82 -2.66
CA GLY A 267 -1.51 -9.40 -1.46
C GLY A 267 -1.46 -8.46 -0.25
N GLY A 268 -1.28 -7.15 -0.47
CA GLY A 268 -1.34 -6.14 0.58
C GLY A 268 -2.75 -5.57 0.74
N GLY A 269 -3.15 -5.30 1.99
CA GLY A 269 -4.37 -4.54 2.32
C GLY A 269 -4.10 -3.05 2.52
N HIS A 270 -4.98 -2.36 3.25
CA HIS A 270 -4.93 -0.92 3.52
C HIS A 270 -3.64 -0.53 4.26
N THR A 271 -3.34 -1.23 5.35
CA THR A 271 -2.05 -1.15 6.06
C THR A 271 -1.08 -2.17 5.45
N ALA A 272 -0.68 -2.01 4.19
CA ALA A 272 0.12 -3.02 3.48
C ALA A 272 1.32 -3.62 4.27
N PRO A 273 2.09 -2.86 5.09
CA PRO A 273 3.15 -3.43 5.93
C PRO A 273 2.68 -4.46 6.97
N GLU A 274 1.42 -4.43 7.38
CA GLU A 274 0.82 -5.41 8.29
C GLU A 274 0.58 -6.77 7.61
N TYR A 275 0.30 -6.74 6.30
CA TYR A 275 0.00 -7.93 5.50
C TYR A 275 1.25 -8.47 4.80
N LYS A 276 2.15 -7.59 4.38
CA LYS A 276 3.35 -7.86 3.57
C LYS A 276 4.58 -7.13 4.12
N PRO A 277 5.00 -7.43 5.37
CA PRO A 277 6.06 -6.69 6.06
C PRO A 277 7.40 -6.77 5.34
N LYS A 278 7.75 -7.95 4.82
CA LYS A 278 9.00 -8.22 4.11
C LYS A 278 9.09 -7.40 2.82
N GLU A 279 8.01 -7.39 2.05
CA GLU A 279 7.91 -6.68 0.78
C GLU A 279 7.93 -5.17 0.99
N CYS A 280 7.15 -4.66 1.96
CA CYS A 280 7.13 -3.25 2.32
C CYS A 280 8.49 -2.77 2.84
N PHE A 281 9.16 -3.56 3.68
CA PHE A 281 10.51 -3.23 4.16
C PHE A 281 11.53 -3.20 3.02
N ALA A 282 11.50 -4.18 2.11
CA ALA A 282 12.37 -4.22 0.94
C ALA A 282 12.16 -3.01 0.02
N MET A 283 10.89 -2.62 -0.21
CA MET A 283 10.53 -1.42 -0.96
C MET A 283 11.10 -0.16 -0.32
N PHE A 284 10.89 0.03 0.99
CA PHE A 284 11.45 1.17 1.74
C PHE A 284 12.98 1.22 1.67
N LYS A 285 13.66 0.08 1.88
CA LYS A 285 15.12 0.01 1.83
C LYS A 285 15.70 0.31 0.44
N ARG A 286 15.03 -0.13 -0.64
CA ARG A 286 15.44 0.22 -2.01
C ARG A 286 15.36 1.72 -2.26
N GLU A 287 14.31 2.35 -1.76
CA GLU A 287 14.09 3.78 -1.89
C GLU A 287 15.13 4.59 -1.10
N GLU A 288 15.55 4.11 0.07
CA GLU A 288 16.64 4.68 0.88
C GLU A 288 18.00 4.55 0.18
N LYS A 289 18.31 3.36 -0.36
CA LYS A 289 19.57 3.12 -1.09
C LYS A 289 19.68 3.96 -2.35
N ARG A 290 18.59 4.08 -3.12
CA ARG A 290 18.55 4.94 -4.31
C ARG A 290 18.83 6.40 -3.95
N ARG A 291 18.29 6.88 -2.82
CA ARG A 291 18.56 8.23 -2.31
C ARG A 291 20.04 8.47 -2.10
N LYS A 292 20.67 7.62 -1.29
CA LYS A 292 22.08 7.72 -0.90
C LYS A 292 22.99 7.67 -2.14
N PHE A 293 22.66 6.82 -3.11
CA PHE A 293 23.39 6.77 -4.37
C PHE A 293 23.26 8.07 -5.18
N ASN A 294 22.05 8.58 -5.36
CA ASN A 294 21.82 9.82 -6.11
C ASN A 294 22.52 11.02 -5.43
N GLU A 295 22.47 11.13 -4.11
CA GLU A 295 23.19 12.16 -3.35
C GLU A 295 24.71 12.02 -3.49
N ALA A 296 25.25 10.80 -3.44
CA ALA A 296 26.67 10.57 -3.65
C ALA A 296 27.12 10.97 -5.07
N VAL A 297 26.31 10.68 -6.09
CA VAL A 297 26.57 11.11 -7.47
C VAL A 297 26.54 12.63 -7.58
N LEU A 298 25.52 13.29 -7.02
CA LEU A 298 25.43 14.76 -7.04
C LEU A 298 26.61 15.41 -6.34
N ASN A 299 27.01 14.91 -5.15
CA ASN A 299 28.18 15.43 -4.43
C ASN A 299 29.51 15.17 -5.18
N THR A 300 29.56 14.16 -6.05
CA THR A 300 30.74 13.89 -6.88
C THR A 300 30.79 14.82 -8.10
N LEU A 301 29.64 15.12 -8.71
CA LEU A 301 29.54 16.00 -9.87
C LEU A 301 29.58 17.47 -9.50
N PHE A 302 29.02 17.81 -8.34
CA PHE A 302 28.90 19.15 -7.79
C PHE A 302 29.31 19.11 -6.32
N PRO A 303 30.62 19.05 -6.03
CA PRO A 303 31.10 19.06 -4.66
C PRO A 303 30.63 20.34 -3.95
N PRO A 304 30.17 20.24 -2.69
CA PRO A 304 29.79 21.42 -1.93
C PRO A 304 30.98 22.37 -1.83
N PRO A 305 30.75 23.70 -1.84
CA PRO A 305 31.82 24.67 -1.73
C PRO A 305 32.63 24.40 -0.46
N SER A 306 33.95 24.48 -0.58
CA SER A 306 34.88 24.34 0.54
C SER A 306 34.45 25.28 1.67
N PRO A 307 34.41 24.83 2.94
CA PRO A 307 34.19 25.75 4.05
C PRO A 307 35.22 26.89 3.96
N PRO A 308 34.82 28.15 4.27
CA PRO A 308 35.75 29.28 4.18
C PRO A 308 36.98 28.98 5.02
N SER A 309 38.16 29.17 4.43
CA SER A 309 39.44 29.03 5.11
C SER A 309 39.42 29.90 6.36
N SER A 310 39.58 29.28 7.53
CA SER A 310 39.77 30.00 8.78
C SER A 310 40.91 31.00 8.62
N PRO A 311 40.77 32.25 9.10
CA PRO A 311 41.82 33.24 8.96
C PRO A 311 43.09 32.79 9.70
N PRO A 312 44.28 33.16 9.21
CA PRO A 312 45.53 32.76 9.83
C PRO A 312 45.60 33.30 11.26
N VAL A 313 45.77 32.39 12.21
CA VAL A 313 46.06 32.75 13.60
C VAL A 313 47.45 33.38 13.62
N HIS A 314 47.49 34.71 13.76
CA HIS A 314 48.72 35.42 14.07
C HIS A 314 49.17 34.99 15.47
N SER A 315 50.22 34.17 15.54
CA SER A 315 50.92 33.88 16.78
C SER A 315 51.82 35.06 17.15
N THR A 316 51.36 35.92 18.05
CA THR A 316 52.22 36.87 18.76
C THR A 316 52.22 36.55 20.26
N LEU A 317 53.30 35.85 20.65
CA LEU A 317 54.04 35.98 21.90
C LEU A 317 53.26 36.37 23.17
N LYS A 318 53.08 35.39 24.06
CA LYS A 318 53.42 35.58 25.47
C LYS A 318 54.29 34.44 25.97
N LYS A 319 55.60 34.70 25.99
CA LYS A 319 56.52 34.12 26.98
C LYS A 319 56.08 34.62 28.35
N THR A 320 55.90 33.72 29.32
CA THR A 320 56.41 33.88 30.69
C THR A 320 56.24 32.59 31.49
N TRP A 321 57.39 32.08 31.91
CA TRP A 321 57.72 31.33 33.14
C TRP A 321 57.01 30.03 33.52
N GLY A 322 57.83 29.01 33.76
CA GLY A 322 57.48 27.86 34.59
C GLY A 322 58.23 26.59 34.21
N LYS A 323 59.53 26.52 34.55
CA LYS A 323 60.37 25.33 34.43
C LYS A 323 60.04 24.39 35.60
N TRP A 324 59.68 23.13 35.33
CA TRP A 324 60.06 22.01 36.20
C TRP A 324 60.24 20.75 35.34
N SER A 325 61.39 20.10 35.55
CA SER A 325 61.82 18.87 34.90
C SER A 325 61.60 17.72 35.85
N THR A 326 61.12 16.58 35.35
CA THR A 326 61.65 15.25 35.75
C THR A 326 61.27 14.18 34.71
N THR A 327 62.33 13.54 34.19
CA THR A 327 62.54 12.16 33.69
C THR A 327 61.51 11.12 34.20
N THR A 328 61.13 10.05 33.48
CA THR A 328 61.95 8.91 32.98
C THR A 328 61.13 7.97 32.07
N SER A 329 61.83 7.21 31.20
CA SER A 329 61.53 5.88 30.57
C SER A 329 60.20 5.73 29.80
N GLY A 330 60.15 5.48 28.50
CA GLY A 330 60.90 4.46 27.77
C GLY A 330 60.20 3.12 27.93
N ASP A 331 59.36 2.74 26.96
CA ASP A 331 59.22 1.36 26.48
C ASP A 331 58.50 1.37 25.12
N ASP A 332 59.14 0.65 24.22
CA ASP A 332 58.86 0.38 22.82
C ASP A 332 57.91 -0.82 22.75
N ASP A 333 56.89 -0.78 21.91
CA ASP A 333 56.27 -2.00 21.37
C ASP A 333 55.47 -1.65 20.11
N GLY A 334 56.12 -1.92 18.98
CA GLY A 334 55.52 -1.83 17.65
C GLY A 334 54.52 -2.94 17.41
N ASN A 335 53.33 -2.57 16.91
CA ASN A 335 52.51 -3.47 16.12
C ASN A 335 51.92 -2.67 14.94
N GLY A 336 52.60 -2.75 13.80
CA GLY A 336 52.20 -2.10 12.56
C GLY A 336 51.08 -2.88 11.88
N GLU A 337 49.83 -2.47 12.11
CA GLU A 337 48.73 -2.83 11.22
C GLU A 337 48.85 -2.03 9.91
N SER A 338 49.11 -2.76 8.82
CA SER A 338 49.24 -2.24 7.46
C SER A 338 47.95 -1.54 7.00
N GLU A 339 48.07 -0.26 6.63
CA GLU A 339 47.03 0.47 5.88
C GLU A 339 46.60 -0.31 4.62
N PRO A 340 45.30 -0.32 4.26
CA PRO A 340 44.85 -0.94 3.02
C PRO A 340 45.38 -0.14 1.83
N GLN A 341 46.40 -0.69 1.14
CA GLN A 341 46.97 -0.11 -0.08
C GLN A 341 45.85 0.25 -1.08
N ARG A 342 45.72 1.55 -1.36
CA ARG A 342 44.81 2.08 -2.38
C ARG A 342 45.22 1.51 -3.75
N LEU A 343 44.39 0.62 -4.28
CA LEU A 343 44.58 0.04 -5.61
C LEU A 343 44.78 1.14 -6.67
N THR A 344 45.82 0.99 -7.48
CA THR A 344 46.09 1.88 -8.61
C THR A 344 44.94 1.87 -9.62
N ARG A 345 44.85 2.92 -10.44
CA ARG A 345 43.83 3.03 -11.51
C ARG A 345 43.85 1.81 -12.46
N ALA A 346 45.04 1.27 -12.73
CA ALA A 346 45.22 0.08 -13.55
C ALA A 346 44.67 -1.19 -12.86
N GLN A 347 44.94 -1.38 -11.57
CA GLN A 347 44.43 -2.51 -10.79
C GLN A 347 42.89 -2.48 -10.69
N ARG A 348 42.29 -1.30 -10.45
CA ARG A 348 40.82 -1.14 -10.46
C ARG A 348 40.19 -1.47 -11.81
N LYS A 349 40.83 -1.07 -12.92
CA LYS A 349 40.38 -1.38 -14.28
C LYS A 349 40.44 -2.89 -14.56
N ARG A 350 41.51 -3.57 -14.12
CA ARG A 350 41.64 -5.05 -14.23
C ARG A 350 40.58 -5.78 -13.42
N LEU A 351 40.34 -5.35 -12.17
CA LEU A 351 39.32 -5.94 -11.30
C LEU A 351 37.90 -5.78 -11.88
N ARG A 352 37.59 -4.61 -12.44
CA ARG A 352 36.31 -4.35 -13.11
C ARG A 352 36.13 -5.22 -14.35
N LYS A 353 37.17 -5.39 -15.16
CA LYS A 353 37.14 -6.26 -16.35
C LYS A 353 36.97 -7.74 -15.97
N LYS A 354 37.59 -8.18 -14.86
CA LYS A 354 37.41 -9.52 -14.31
C LYS A 354 35.96 -9.74 -13.84
N LYS A 355 35.41 -8.84 -13.02
CA LYS A 355 34.01 -8.93 -12.56
C LYS A 355 33.00 -8.94 -13.71
N LEU A 356 33.21 -8.14 -14.77
CA LEU A 356 32.35 -8.16 -15.95
C LEU A 356 32.42 -9.50 -16.72
N LYS A 357 33.59 -10.13 -16.76
CA LYS A 357 33.77 -11.44 -17.40
C LYS A 357 33.11 -12.56 -16.58
N ASP A 358 33.24 -12.50 -15.26
CA ASP A 358 32.61 -13.45 -14.33
C ASP A 358 31.08 -13.32 -14.37
N ASP A 359 30.54 -12.10 -14.44
CA ASP A 359 29.10 -11.83 -14.55
C ASP A 359 28.54 -12.27 -15.92
N ALA A 360 29.31 -12.10 -17.00
CA ALA A 360 28.96 -12.62 -18.32
C ALA A 360 28.98 -14.15 -18.38
N SER A 361 29.88 -14.81 -17.64
CA SER A 361 29.93 -16.28 -17.55
C SER A 361 28.73 -16.81 -16.75
N ARG A 362 28.39 -16.19 -15.60
CA ARG A 362 27.18 -16.52 -14.84
C ARG A 362 25.89 -16.35 -15.63
N ARG A 363 25.81 -15.33 -16.49
CA ARG A 363 24.64 -15.14 -17.37
C ARG A 363 24.51 -16.21 -18.45
N ARG A 364 25.61 -16.83 -18.89
CA ARG A 364 25.59 -17.97 -19.82
C ARG A 364 25.21 -19.30 -19.14
N GLU A 365 25.42 -19.43 -17.84
CA GLU A 365 24.98 -20.60 -17.07
C GLU A 365 23.48 -20.54 -16.71
N LEU A 366 22.91 -19.33 -16.58
CA LEU A 366 21.50 -19.10 -16.24
C LEU A 366 20.55 -19.10 -17.43
N ILE A 367 21.05 -18.85 -18.63
CA ILE A 367 20.27 -18.85 -19.88
C ILE A 367 20.93 -19.92 -20.76
N GLY A 368 20.29 -21.08 -20.87
CA GLY A 368 20.72 -22.17 -21.77
C GLY A 368 20.92 -21.70 -23.22
N PRO A 369 21.50 -22.54 -24.09
CA PRO A 369 21.95 -22.13 -25.42
C PRO A 369 20.82 -21.46 -26.21
N LEU A 370 21.13 -20.28 -26.76
CA LEU A 370 20.23 -19.48 -27.60
C LEU A 370 19.76 -20.33 -28.79
N LEU A 371 18.44 -20.38 -29.00
CA LEU A 371 17.85 -20.92 -30.22
C LEU A 371 18.38 -20.13 -31.45
N PRO A 372 18.69 -20.81 -32.57
CA PRO A 372 19.20 -20.15 -33.76
C PRO A 372 18.13 -19.26 -34.42
N PRO A 373 18.54 -18.18 -35.11
CA PRO A 373 17.61 -17.28 -35.77
C PRO A 373 16.97 -17.97 -36.98
N THR A 374 15.65 -17.86 -37.11
CA THR A 374 14.89 -18.33 -38.27
C THR A 374 15.25 -17.48 -39.49
N VAL A 375 15.80 -18.13 -40.51
CA VAL A 375 16.07 -17.59 -41.83
C VAL A 375 14.77 -17.55 -42.63
N ASP A 376 14.56 -16.42 -43.28
CA ASP A 376 13.50 -16.11 -44.23
C ASP A 376 13.68 -16.96 -45.52
N GLN A 377 12.68 -17.77 -45.88
CA GLN A 377 12.55 -18.37 -47.23
C GLN A 377 11.09 -18.76 -47.49
N GLY A 378 10.58 -18.32 -48.64
CA GLY A 378 9.18 -18.39 -49.04
C GLY A 378 8.71 -19.74 -49.63
N GLU A 379 7.39 -19.77 -49.79
CA GLU A 379 6.53 -20.52 -50.73
C GLU A 379 6.82 -22.00 -51.01
N ASN A 380 5.92 -22.89 -50.53
CA ASN A 380 5.19 -23.81 -51.39
C ASN A 380 4.01 -24.51 -50.69
N GLU A 381 3.07 -24.96 -51.52
CA GLU A 381 1.65 -25.22 -51.30
C GLU A 381 1.25 -26.50 -50.52
N ALA A 382 -0.02 -26.45 -50.06
CA ALA A 382 -1.07 -27.48 -50.16
C ALA A 382 -1.50 -28.31 -48.92
N GLN A 383 -2.79 -28.08 -48.58
CA GLN A 383 -3.83 -29.01 -48.06
C GLN A 383 -3.71 -29.55 -46.62
N GLY A 384 -4.74 -29.51 -45.76
CA GLY A 384 -6.12 -29.05 -45.89
C GLY A 384 -6.93 -29.28 -44.60
N VAL A 385 -8.21 -28.87 -44.64
CA VAL A 385 -9.34 -29.28 -43.78
C VAL A 385 -9.33 -28.68 -42.36
N ARG A 386 -10.24 -27.80 -41.90
CA ARG A 386 -11.67 -27.57 -42.20
C ARG A 386 -12.03 -26.11 -41.87
N ARG A 387 -12.70 -25.43 -42.80
CA ARG A 387 -13.50 -24.22 -42.57
C ARG A 387 -14.97 -24.61 -42.33
N ASN A 388 -15.66 -23.81 -41.52
CA ASN A 388 -17.03 -23.29 -41.65
C ASN A 388 -17.49 -22.91 -40.22
N ALA A 389 -18.17 -21.80 -39.95
CA ALA A 389 -19.01 -20.99 -40.82
C ALA A 389 -18.98 -19.50 -40.43
N SER A 390 -19.34 -18.74 -41.44
CA SER A 390 -19.43 -17.29 -41.61
C SER A 390 -20.46 -16.62 -40.69
N GLU A 391 -20.15 -15.38 -40.34
CA GLU A 391 -21.09 -14.37 -39.88
C GLU A 391 -22.03 -13.97 -41.02
N GLU A 392 -23.33 -13.90 -40.75
CA GLU A 392 -24.21 -12.83 -41.24
C GLU A 392 -25.37 -12.59 -40.25
N PRO A 393 -25.94 -11.38 -40.24
CA PRO A 393 -26.73 -10.84 -39.15
C PRO A 393 -28.23 -11.06 -39.37
N ASP A 394 -29.01 -11.25 -38.30
CA ASP A 394 -30.29 -10.57 -38.14
C ASP A 394 -31.06 -10.92 -36.86
N ALA A 395 -32.00 -10.03 -36.57
CA ALA A 395 -33.16 -10.13 -35.68
C ALA A 395 -32.94 -9.66 -34.23
N ALA A 396 -33.18 -8.36 -34.07
CA ALA A 396 -33.59 -7.74 -32.82
C ALA A 396 -34.77 -8.49 -32.18
N ILE A 397 -34.54 -9.11 -31.03
CA ILE A 397 -35.59 -9.41 -30.07
C ILE A 397 -35.65 -8.22 -29.11
N VAL A 398 -36.69 -7.41 -29.27
CA VAL A 398 -37.08 -6.40 -28.29
C VAL A 398 -37.66 -7.14 -27.08
N GLU A 399 -36.81 -7.45 -26.10
CA GLU A 399 -37.29 -7.78 -24.77
C GLU A 399 -37.67 -6.48 -24.03
N LYS A 400 -38.94 -6.38 -23.64
CA LYS A 400 -39.43 -5.34 -22.74
C LYS A 400 -38.69 -5.43 -21.40
N PRO A 401 -38.41 -4.31 -20.71
CA PRO A 401 -37.75 -4.34 -19.41
C PRO A 401 -38.71 -4.91 -18.37
N GLY A 402 -38.56 -6.19 -18.07
CA GLY A 402 -39.15 -6.82 -16.89
C GLY A 402 -38.20 -6.69 -15.71
N ASP A 403 -38.76 -6.41 -14.53
CA ASP A 403 -38.07 -6.27 -13.26
C ASP A 403 -37.22 -7.51 -12.89
N GLU A 404 -36.00 -7.62 -13.43
CA GLU A 404 -35.00 -8.53 -12.89
C GLU A 404 -34.38 -7.92 -11.62
N PRO A 405 -34.51 -8.59 -10.47
CA PRO A 405 -33.97 -8.07 -9.22
C PRO A 405 -32.43 -8.13 -9.22
N PRO A 406 -31.77 -7.27 -8.42
CA PRO A 406 -30.33 -7.08 -8.49
C PRO A 406 -29.54 -8.39 -8.28
N ALA A 407 -28.59 -8.65 -9.18
CA ALA A 407 -27.58 -9.67 -9.04
C ALA A 407 -26.93 -9.54 -7.65
N CYS A 408 -26.80 -10.66 -6.93
CA CYS A 408 -26.32 -10.81 -5.54
C CYS A 408 -27.39 -10.93 -4.42
N SER A 409 -28.70 -10.77 -4.66
CA SER A 409 -29.70 -11.02 -3.61
C SER A 409 -29.97 -12.51 -3.36
N ASN A 410 -29.64 -13.01 -2.15
CA ASN A 410 -29.86 -14.40 -1.74
C ASN A 410 -31.34 -14.78 -1.56
N GLN A 411 -32.25 -13.81 -1.32
CA GLN A 411 -33.68 -14.09 -1.17
C GLN A 411 -34.30 -14.69 -2.45
N ASN A 412 -33.70 -14.41 -3.61
CA ASN A 412 -34.22 -14.86 -4.89
C ASN A 412 -33.81 -16.28 -5.27
N LYS A 413 -32.68 -16.81 -4.77
CA LYS A 413 -32.32 -18.21 -5.00
C LYS A 413 -33.35 -19.17 -4.38
N VAL A 414 -33.92 -18.81 -3.23
CA VAL A 414 -34.96 -19.62 -2.56
C VAL A 414 -36.30 -19.50 -3.29
N LYS A 415 -36.70 -18.29 -3.72
CA LYS A 415 -37.94 -18.08 -4.50
C LYS A 415 -37.87 -18.74 -5.89
N GLN A 416 -36.75 -18.63 -6.59
CA GLN A 416 -36.52 -19.28 -7.89
C GLN A 416 -36.45 -20.81 -7.75
N ARG A 417 -35.78 -21.35 -6.73
CA ARG A 417 -35.81 -22.81 -6.44
C ARG A 417 -37.23 -23.31 -6.12
N ARG A 418 -38.05 -22.52 -5.41
CA ARG A 418 -39.46 -22.86 -5.12
C ARG A 418 -40.32 -22.81 -6.38
N LYS A 419 -40.14 -21.80 -7.25
CA LYS A 419 -40.82 -21.74 -8.57
C LYS A 419 -40.41 -22.88 -9.49
N ALA A 420 -39.11 -23.19 -9.56
CA ALA A 420 -38.60 -24.30 -10.37
C ALA A 420 -39.11 -25.66 -9.86
N LYS A 421 -39.19 -25.86 -8.53
CA LYS A 421 -39.81 -27.06 -7.94
C LYS A 421 -41.32 -27.14 -8.22
N LYS A 422 -42.02 -26.00 -8.28
CA LYS A 422 -43.46 -25.97 -8.60
C LYS A 422 -43.70 -26.32 -10.08
N LEU A 423 -42.95 -25.71 -10.98
CA LEU A 423 -43.00 -25.99 -12.43
C LEU A 423 -42.57 -27.42 -12.78
N ALA A 424 -41.63 -28.01 -12.03
CA ALA A 424 -41.25 -29.41 -12.21
C ALA A 424 -42.36 -30.37 -11.79
N ARG A 425 -43.09 -30.07 -10.70
CA ARG A 425 -44.25 -30.87 -10.26
C ARG A 425 -45.44 -30.77 -11.19
N GLU A 426 -45.63 -29.62 -11.83
CA GLU A 426 -46.69 -29.41 -12.84
C GLU A 426 -46.39 -30.14 -14.16
N ARG A 427 -45.12 -30.45 -14.46
CA ARG A 427 -44.71 -31.26 -15.63
C ARG A 427 -44.72 -32.77 -15.39
N GLU A 428 -44.91 -33.23 -14.16
CA GLU A 428 -45.05 -34.66 -13.82
C GLU A 428 -46.53 -35.09 -13.75
N GLN A 429 -47.47 -34.19 -14.05
CA GLN A 429 -48.93 -34.43 -14.03
C GLN A 429 -49.61 -34.34 -15.40
N ASP A 430 -48.84 -34.07 -16.46
CA ASP A 430 -49.20 -34.27 -17.87
C ASP A 430 -48.41 -35.49 -18.40
#